data_AF-A0A2G6G6B5-F1
#
_entry.id   AF-A0A2G6G6B5-F1
#
_cell.length_a   1.000
_cell.length_b   1.000
_cell.length_c   1.000
_cell.angle_alpha   90.00
_cell.angle_beta   90.00
_cell.angle_gamma   90.00
#
_symmetry.space_group_name_H-M   'P 1'
#
loop_
_entity.id
_entity.type
_entity.pdbx_description
1 polymer ?
#
loop_
_entity_poly.entity_id
_entity_poly.type
_entity_poly.pdbx_seq_one_letter_code
_entity_poly.pdbx_strand_id
1 'polypeptide(L)'
;MFTYLFPGGYKLKYQNLVELVEASSSDEVMEILKKGFYGSIIDFDSGHWGNGFYHYVSHVYRMNMRLHTGTIAPMFSYMALKHIEIVNLITIIEGIRYKLGSDNVENFVAKH
;
A
#
# COMPACT_ATOMS: atom_id res chain seq x y z
N MET A 1 -23.72 9.75 -2.71
CA MET A 1 -22.85 10.95 -2.66
C MET A 1 -21.38 10.58 -2.41
N PHE A 2 -21.05 9.59 -1.57
CA PHE A 2 -19.66 9.19 -1.27
C PHE A 2 -18.94 8.31 -2.33
N THR A 3 -19.68 7.71 -3.27
CA THR A 3 -19.11 6.86 -4.34
C THR A 3 -18.14 7.59 -5.28
N TYR A 4 -18.22 8.92 -5.37
CA TYR A 4 -17.33 9.73 -6.21
C TYR A 4 -15.93 9.95 -5.60
N LEU A 5 -15.79 9.82 -4.28
CA LEU A 5 -14.49 9.98 -3.60
C LEU A 5 -13.66 8.70 -3.70
N PHE A 6 -14.30 7.53 -3.67
CA PHE A 6 -13.65 6.22 -3.72
C PHE A 6 -14.35 5.29 -4.71
N PRO A 7 -14.08 5.41 -6.02
CA PRO A 7 -14.69 4.55 -7.02
C PRO A 7 -14.21 3.10 -6.82
N GLY A 8 -15.16 2.22 -6.44
CA GLY A 8 -14.92 0.79 -6.30
C GLY A 8 -13.95 0.44 -5.17
N GLY A 9 -14.34 0.73 -3.91
CA GLY A 9 -13.57 0.60 -2.66
C GLY A 9 -12.87 -0.75 -2.36
N TYR A 10 -12.80 -1.68 -3.31
CA TYR A 10 -12.04 -2.91 -3.27
C TYR A 10 -12.34 -3.73 -2.00
N LYS A 11 -11.44 -3.73 -1.02
CA LYS A 11 -11.63 -4.42 0.27
C LYS A 11 -12.21 -3.53 1.38
N LEU A 12 -12.38 -2.23 1.14
CA LEU A 12 -13.16 -1.32 1.96
C LEU A 12 -14.64 -1.49 1.63
N LYS A 13 -15.40 -1.98 2.60
CA LYS A 13 -16.86 -2.07 2.50
C LYS A 13 -17.46 -0.65 2.46
N TYR A 14 -18.65 -0.54 1.88
CA TYR A 14 -19.35 0.74 1.81
C TYR A 14 -19.55 1.39 3.18
N GLN A 15 -19.86 0.60 4.22
CA GLN A 15 -19.99 1.09 5.61
C GLN A 15 -18.69 1.75 6.09
N ASN A 16 -17.55 1.06 5.92
CA ASN A 16 -16.24 1.62 6.25
C ASN A 16 -15.96 2.92 5.46
N LEU A 17 -16.38 3.02 4.20
CA LEU A 17 -16.20 4.25 3.41
C LEU A 17 -17.01 5.42 3.94
N VAL A 18 -18.24 5.18 4.41
CA VAL A 18 -19.06 6.22 5.04
C VAL A 18 -18.41 6.66 6.35
N GLU A 19 -18.02 5.71 7.21
CA GLU A 19 -17.32 5.99 8.47
C GLU A 19 -16.02 6.78 8.23
N LEU A 20 -15.25 6.43 7.20
CA LEU A 20 -14.02 7.15 6.84
C LEU A 20 -14.25 8.60 6.40
N VAL A 21 -15.37 8.90 5.75
CA VAL A 21 -15.70 10.27 5.32
C VAL A 21 -16.28 11.10 6.46
N GLU A 22 -16.98 10.45 7.40
CA GLU A 22 -17.57 11.09 8.57
C GLU A 22 -16.58 11.25 9.74
N ALA A 23 -15.41 10.61 9.66
CA ALA A 23 -14.36 10.71 10.67
C ALA A 23 -13.91 12.17 10.86
N SER A 24 -13.85 12.61 12.12
CA SER A 24 -13.54 13.98 12.50
C SER A 24 -12.05 14.23 12.70
N SER A 25 -11.22 13.18 12.71
CA SER A 25 -9.77 13.27 12.89
C SER A 25 -9.00 12.17 12.15
N SER A 26 -7.70 12.40 11.96
CA SER A 26 -6.78 11.39 11.39
C SER A 26 -6.69 10.13 12.23
N ASP A 27 -6.83 10.26 13.56
CA ASP A 27 -6.74 9.13 14.49
C ASP A 27 -7.97 8.22 14.35
N GLU A 28 -9.15 8.82 14.19
CA GLU A 28 -10.40 8.10 13.96
C GLU A 28 -10.37 7.34 12.62
N VAL A 29 -9.82 7.97 11.56
CA VAL A 29 -9.56 7.31 10.28
C VAL A 29 -8.67 6.08 10.47
N MET A 30 -7.59 6.21 11.25
CA MET A 30 -6.65 5.11 11.48
C MET A 30 -7.31 3.95 12.24
N GLU A 31 -8.12 4.25 13.25
CA GLU A 31 -8.87 3.24 14.01
C GLU A 31 -9.86 2.46 13.12
N ILE A 32 -10.55 3.15 12.21
CA ILE A 32 -11.46 2.52 11.24
C ILE A 32 -10.68 1.58 10.30
N LEU A 33 -9.52 2.01 9.80
CA LEU A 33 -8.68 1.20 8.92
C LEU A 33 -8.11 -0.04 9.63
N LYS A 34 -7.66 0.11 10.89
CA LYS A 34 -7.16 -0.98 11.75
C LYS A 34 -8.22 -2.03 12.05
N LYS A 35 -9.48 -1.64 12.21
CA LYS A 35 -10.60 -2.60 12.42
C LYS A 35 -11.03 -3.31 11.13
N GLY A 36 -10.70 -2.72 9.97
CA GLY A 36 -11.06 -3.26 8.67
C GLY A 36 -10.12 -4.35 8.15
N PHE A 37 -10.34 -4.77 6.90
CA PHE A 37 -9.51 -5.77 6.21
C PHE A 37 -8.02 -5.41 6.25
N TYR A 38 -7.68 -4.14 6.04
CA TYR A 38 -6.29 -3.70 5.97
C TYR A 38 -5.56 -3.82 7.31
N GLY A 39 -6.25 -3.64 8.44
CA GLY A 39 -5.62 -3.86 9.75
C GLY A 39 -5.25 -5.30 10.04
N SER A 40 -5.87 -6.27 9.36
CA SER A 40 -5.46 -7.69 9.45
C SER A 40 -4.20 -8.04 8.66
N ILE A 41 -3.75 -7.15 7.75
CA ILE A 41 -2.62 -7.41 6.84
C ILE A 41 -1.51 -6.35 6.92
N ILE A 42 -1.78 -5.19 7.52
CA ILE A 42 -0.84 -4.07 7.64
C ILE A 42 -0.74 -3.70 9.12
N ASP A 43 0.50 -3.63 9.61
CA ASP A 43 0.80 -3.06 10.91
C ASP A 43 0.83 -1.53 10.82
N PHE A 44 -0.28 -0.90 11.22
CA PHE A 44 -0.44 0.54 11.23
C PHE A 44 0.34 1.24 12.36
N ASP A 45 0.73 0.52 13.42
CA ASP A 45 1.43 1.07 14.58
C ASP A 45 2.96 1.10 14.39
N SER A 46 3.47 0.38 13.40
CA SER A 46 4.90 0.34 13.04
C SER A 46 5.53 1.68 12.64
N GLY A 47 4.72 2.71 12.33
CA GLY A 47 5.20 3.95 11.70
C GLY A 47 5.64 3.79 10.23
N HIS A 48 5.66 2.56 9.71
CA HIS A 48 6.09 2.20 8.35
C HIS A 48 5.00 1.43 7.59
N TRP A 49 3.73 1.69 7.90
CA TRP A 49 2.57 1.00 7.32
C TRP A 49 2.49 1.07 5.79
N GLY A 50 3.07 2.13 5.19
CA GLY A 50 3.22 2.26 3.74
C GLY A 50 3.98 1.08 3.11
N ASN A 51 5.00 0.54 3.79
CA ASN A 51 5.73 -0.63 3.31
C ASN A 51 4.89 -1.89 3.39
N GLY A 52 4.13 -2.06 4.48
CA GLY A 52 3.18 -3.17 4.62
C GLY A 52 2.16 -3.17 3.49
N PHE A 53 1.66 -1.99 3.13
CA PHE A 53 0.79 -1.82 1.97
C PHE A 53 1.48 -2.18 0.65
N TYR A 54 2.68 -1.65 0.38
CA TYR A 54 3.44 -1.98 -0.84
C TYR A 54 3.78 -3.46 -0.94
N HIS A 55 4.12 -4.10 0.18
CA HIS A 55 4.37 -5.54 0.24
C HIS A 55 3.12 -6.33 -0.16
N TYR A 56 1.97 -6.04 0.47
CA TYR A 56 0.69 -6.66 0.13
C TYR A 56 0.32 -6.46 -1.35
N VAL A 57 0.41 -5.22 -1.84
CA VAL A 57 0.05 -4.88 -3.22
C VAL A 57 1.00 -5.55 -4.22
N SER A 58 2.29 -5.61 -3.93
CA SER A 58 3.27 -6.33 -4.76
C SER A 58 2.95 -7.82 -4.84
N HIS A 59 2.50 -8.43 -3.74
CA HIS A 59 2.07 -9.81 -3.70
C HIS A 59 0.85 -10.04 -4.62
N VAL A 60 -0.16 -9.16 -4.55
CA VAL A 60 -1.34 -9.21 -5.42
C VAL A 60 -0.96 -9.09 -6.89
N TYR A 61 -0.08 -8.17 -7.26
CA TYR A 61 0.37 -8.03 -8.65
C TYR A 61 1.15 -9.26 -9.14
N ARG A 62 2.03 -9.83 -8.31
CA ARG A 62 2.72 -11.08 -8.65
C ARG A 62 1.75 -12.24 -8.81
N MET A 63 0.70 -12.32 -7.98
CA MET A 63 -0.37 -13.30 -8.16
C MET A 63 -1.12 -13.10 -9.49
N ASN A 64 -1.49 -11.86 -9.82
CA ASN A 64 -2.19 -11.54 -11.07
C ASN A 64 -1.35 -11.93 -12.30
N MET A 65 -0.04 -11.71 -12.28
CA MET A 65 0.85 -12.15 -13.37
C MET A 65 0.84 -13.67 -13.56
N ARG A 66 0.76 -14.45 -12.47
CA ARG A 66 0.75 -15.92 -12.52
C ARG A 66 -0.61 -16.50 -12.90
N LEU A 67 -1.69 -15.92 -12.39
CA LEU A 67 -3.05 -16.49 -12.48
C LEU A 67 -3.83 -16.02 -13.71
N HIS A 68 -3.47 -14.86 -14.29
CA HIS A 68 -4.21 -14.25 -15.39
C HIS A 68 -3.34 -14.08 -16.65
N THR A 69 -2.57 -15.12 -16.98
CA THR A 69 -1.75 -15.18 -18.20
C THR A 69 -2.64 -15.08 -19.46
N GLY A 70 -2.20 -14.33 -20.46
CA GLY A 70 -2.96 -14.09 -21.69
C GLY A 70 -4.02 -12.97 -21.62
N THR A 71 -4.08 -12.23 -20.51
CA THR A 71 -4.92 -11.01 -20.38
C THR A 71 -4.04 -9.75 -20.33
N ILE A 72 -4.65 -8.57 -20.15
CA ILE A 72 -3.92 -7.31 -19.91
C ILE A 72 -3.39 -7.20 -18.47
N ALA A 73 -3.86 -8.04 -17.54
CA ALA A 73 -3.51 -7.96 -16.11
C ALA A 73 -1.99 -8.08 -15.83
N PRO A 74 -1.22 -8.96 -16.51
CA PRO A 74 0.23 -9.04 -16.32
C PRO A 74 0.96 -7.76 -16.73
N MET A 75 0.50 -7.04 -17.76
CA MET A 75 1.09 -5.77 -18.20
C MET A 75 0.92 -4.68 -17.12
N PHE A 76 -0.30 -4.52 -16.59
CA PHE A 76 -0.55 -3.59 -15.49
C PHE A 76 0.23 -3.99 -14.23
N SER A 77 0.28 -5.27 -13.92
CA SER A 77 1.02 -5.79 -12.77
C SER A 77 2.52 -5.51 -12.89
N TYR A 78 3.09 -5.69 -14.09
CA TYR A 78 4.48 -5.33 -14.37
C TYR A 78 4.73 -3.84 -14.17
N MET A 79 3.88 -2.96 -14.72
CA MET A 79 4.02 -1.50 -14.54
C MET A 79 4.00 -1.11 -13.07
N ALA A 80 3.08 -1.67 -12.28
CA ALA A 80 2.97 -1.39 -10.86
C ALA A 80 4.19 -1.89 -10.08
N LEU A 81 4.67 -3.11 -10.36
CA LEU A 81 5.88 -3.64 -9.72
C LEU A 81 7.12 -2.81 -10.09
N LYS A 82 7.23 -2.33 -11.33
CA LYS A 82 8.30 -1.42 -11.74
C LYS A 82 8.24 -0.07 -11.05
N HIS A 83 7.05 0.46 -10.79
CA HIS A 83 6.91 1.67 -10.01
C HIS A 83 7.45 1.49 -8.57
N ILE A 84 7.12 0.38 -7.92
CA ILE A 84 7.64 0.04 -6.57
C ILE A 84 9.17 -0.07 -6.59
N GLU A 85 9.74 -0.73 -7.60
CA GLU A 85 11.19 -0.86 -7.76
C GLU A 85 11.88 0.51 -7.91
N ILE A 86 11.32 1.40 -8.73
CA ILE A 86 11.85 2.76 -8.91
C ILE A 86 11.80 3.54 -7.59
N VAL A 87 10.70 3.45 -6.85
CA VAL A 87 10.57 4.11 -5.53
C VAL A 87 11.62 3.55 -4.56
N ASN A 88 11.82 2.23 -4.50
CA ASN A 88 12.86 1.62 -3.68
C ASN A 88 14.26 2.14 -4.03
N LEU A 89 14.59 2.26 -5.32
CA LEU A 89 15.88 2.80 -5.75
C LEU A 89 16.06 4.26 -5.34
N ILE A 90 15.03 5.10 -5.49
CA ILE A 90 15.06 6.50 -5.04
C ILE A 90 15.29 6.56 -3.52
N THR A 91 14.56 5.76 -2.74
CA THR A 91 14.72 5.68 -1.29
C THR A 91 16.14 5.30 -0.88
N ILE A 92 16.74 4.31 -1.55
CA ILE A 92 18.12 3.89 -1.29
C ILE A 92 19.10 5.02 -1.63
N ILE A 93 18.94 5.66 -2.78
CA ILE A 93 19.79 6.77 -3.23
C ILE A 93 19.71 7.95 -2.24
N GLU A 94 18.51 8.35 -1.85
CA GLU A 94 18.33 9.44 -0.88
C GLU A 94 18.83 9.05 0.52
N GLY A 95 18.68 7.78 0.90
CA GLY A 95 19.28 7.23 2.13
C GLY A 95 20.80 7.39 2.17
N ILE A 96 21.48 7.04 1.08
CA ILE A 96 22.93 7.25 0.92
C ILE A 96 23.25 8.75 0.94
N ARG A 97 22.48 9.57 0.21
CA ARG A 97 22.70 11.03 0.09
C ARG A 97 22.66 11.73 1.45
N TYR A 98 21.71 11.37 2.31
CA TYR A 98 21.59 11.94 3.65
C TYR A 98 22.37 11.17 4.73
N LYS A 99 23.21 10.20 4.34
CA LYS A 99 24.00 9.37 5.26
C LYS A 99 23.15 8.69 6.34
N LEU A 100 21.94 8.27 5.97
CA LEU A 100 21.13 7.43 6.84
C LEU A 100 21.82 6.06 6.99
N GLY A 101 21.85 5.52 8.22
CA GLY A 101 22.33 4.16 8.44
C GLY A 101 21.52 3.15 7.62
N SER A 102 22.17 2.09 7.14
CA SER A 102 21.53 1.03 6.32
C SER A 102 20.22 0.53 6.92
N ASP A 103 20.21 0.35 8.25
CA ASP A 103 19.09 -0.19 8.99
C ASP A 103 17.86 0.75 8.94
N ASN A 104 18.09 2.06 8.86
CA ASN A 104 17.02 3.04 8.71
C ASN A 104 16.47 3.02 7.28
N VAL A 105 17.33 2.91 6.27
CA VAL A 105 16.91 2.89 4.86
C VAL A 105 16.11 1.63 4.54
N GLU A 106 16.50 0.49 5.10
CA GLU A 106 15.77 -0.77 4.92
C GLU A 106 14.32 -0.70 5.39
N ASN A 107 14.02 0.11 6.41
CA ASN A 107 12.67 0.33 6.91
C ASN A 107 11.81 1.22 6.01
N PHE A 108 12.32 1.68 4.85
CA PHE A 108 11.56 2.44 3.85
C PHE A 108 11.50 1.73 2.49
N VAL A 109 12.11 0.56 2.37
CA VAL A 109 12.14 -0.23 1.13
C VAL A 109 11.06 -1.31 1.22
N ALA A 110 10.20 -1.38 0.22
CA ALA A 110 9.25 -2.47 0.08
C ALA A 110 10.00 -3.76 -0.27
N LYS A 111 10.24 -4.61 0.75
CA LYS A 111 10.95 -5.89 0.62
C LYS A 111 10.16 -6.86 -0.28
N HIS A 112 10.88 -7.74 -0.98
CA HIS A 112 10.33 -8.69 -1.96
C HIS A 112 10.15 -10.10 -1.38
#